data_AF-A0A7V5P3B6-F1
#
_entry.id   AF-A0A7V5P3B6-F1
#
_cell.length_a   1.000
_cell.length_b   1.000
_cell.length_c   1.000
_cell.angle_alpha   90.00
_cell.angle_beta   90.00
_cell.angle_gamma   90.00
#
_symmetry.space_group_name_H-M   'P 1'
#
loop_
_entity.id
_entity.type
_entity.pdbx_description
1 polymer ?
#
loop_
_entity_poly.entity_id
_entity_poly.type
_entity_poly.pdbx_seq_one_letter_code
_entity_poly.pdbx_strand_id
1 'polypeptide(L)'
;MNLEEQKTRLLNLLKSLSFERREIILASGRRSNFYIDCKQTALTPEGLYLIGNIFLDMIKSIGEKVDGVAGVTLGGDPLVCATSYASYMEGSGIPALIIRKELKG
;
A
#
# COMPACT_ATOMS: atom_id res chain seq x y z
N MET A 1 17.34 -6.79 2.03
CA MET A 1 16.69 -7.37 0.84
C MET A 1 16.79 -6.38 -0.30
N ASN A 2 17.16 -6.84 -1.49
CA ASN A 2 17.02 -6.02 -2.69
C ASN A 2 15.53 -5.83 -3.05
N LEU A 3 15.23 -4.96 -4.01
CA LEU A 3 13.84 -4.63 -4.38
C LEU A 3 13.03 -5.85 -4.83
N GLU A 4 13.62 -6.74 -5.62
CA GLU A 4 12.92 -7.93 -6.15
C GLU A 4 12.64 -8.96 -5.05
N GLU A 5 13.55 -9.11 -4.09
CA GLU A 5 13.31 -9.89 -2.87
C GLU A 5 12.16 -9.29 -2.04
N GLN A 6 12.11 -7.97 -1.89
CA GLN A 6 11.03 -7.30 -1.17
C GLN A 6 9.68 -7.50 -1.84
N LYS A 7 9.59 -7.34 -3.17
CA LYS A 7 8.37 -7.60 -3.95
C LYS A 7 7.93 -9.05 -3.84
N THR A 8 8.88 -9.98 -3.94
CA THR A 8 8.61 -11.43 -3.78
C THR A 8 8.07 -11.73 -2.38
N ARG A 9 8.68 -11.14 -1.35
CA ARG A 9 8.22 -11.31 0.03
C ARG A 9 6.83 -10.72 0.26
N LEU A 10 6.57 -9.53 -0.26
CA LEU A 10 5.25 -8.89 -0.17
C LEU A 10 4.18 -9.73 -0.88
N LEU A 11 4.48 -10.27 -2.06
CA LEU A 11 3.58 -11.18 -2.78
C LEU A 11 3.24 -12.42 -1.93
N ASN A 12 4.21 -13.00 -1.24
CA ASN A 12 3.97 -14.14 -0.36
C ASN A 12 3.06 -13.77 0.81
N LEU A 13 3.27 -12.60 1.44
CA LEU A 13 2.37 -12.11 2.50
C LEU A 13 0.95 -11.87 1.99
N LEU A 14 0.79 -11.29 0.79
CA LEU A 14 -0.52 -11.06 0.18
C LEU A 14 -1.24 -12.38 -0.10
N LYS A 15 -0.52 -13.41 -0.59
CA LYS A 15 -1.09 -14.75 -0.81
C LYS A 15 -1.52 -15.42 0.50
N SER A 16 -0.73 -15.26 1.57
CA SER A 16 -0.99 -15.94 2.84
C SER A 16 -2.04 -15.23 3.71
N LEU A 17 -2.09 -13.90 3.67
CA LEU A 17 -2.93 -13.11 4.58
C LEU A 17 -4.10 -12.43 3.87
N SER A 18 -3.93 -12.00 2.62
CA SER A 18 -4.91 -11.13 1.98
C SER A 18 -5.81 -11.88 0.98
N PHE A 19 -5.42 -13.07 0.52
CA PHE A 19 -6.14 -13.81 -0.53
C PHE A 19 -7.11 -14.84 0.04
N GLU A 20 -8.36 -14.78 -0.41
CA GLU A 20 -9.40 -15.78 -0.12
C GLU A 20 -10.00 -16.31 -1.42
N ARG A 21 -10.07 -17.63 -1.59
CA ARG A 21 -10.83 -18.27 -2.68
C ARG A 21 -12.29 -18.43 -2.24
N ARG A 22 -13.15 -17.54 -2.73
CA ARG A 22 -14.60 -17.55 -2.47
C ARG A 22 -15.34 -16.83 -3.58
N GLU A 23 -16.59 -17.21 -3.82
CA GLU A 23 -17.45 -16.48 -4.76
C GLU A 23 -17.98 -15.19 -4.13
N ILE A 24 -17.80 -14.06 -4.83
CA ILE A 24 -18.32 -12.75 -4.42
C ILE A 24 -18.90 -12.00 -5.61
N ILE A 25 -19.84 -11.10 -5.33
CA ILE A 25 -20.22 -10.02 -6.24
C ILE A 25 -19.38 -8.80 -5.90
N LEU A 26 -18.57 -8.32 -6.85
CA LEU A 26 -17.78 -7.11 -6.71
C LEU A 26 -18.69 -5.89 -6.65
N ALA A 27 -18.18 -4.76 -6.14
CA ALA A 27 -18.89 -3.47 -6.19
C ALA A 27 -19.28 -3.05 -7.63
N SER A 28 -18.61 -3.61 -8.65
CA SER A 28 -18.96 -3.43 -10.06
C SER A 28 -20.14 -4.28 -10.55
N GLY A 29 -20.73 -5.13 -9.70
CA GLY A 29 -21.77 -6.10 -10.06
C GLY A 29 -21.24 -7.40 -10.71
N ARG A 30 -19.95 -7.45 -11.05
CA ARG A 30 -19.32 -8.65 -11.63
C ARG A 30 -19.08 -9.74 -10.59
N ARG A 31 -19.20 -11.00 -11.01
CA ARG A 31 -18.80 -12.17 -10.21
C ARG A 31 -17.29 -12.31 -10.19
N SER A 32 -16.73 -12.59 -9.02
CA SER A 32 -15.35 -13.01 -8.82
C SER A 32 -15.32 -14.31 -8.03
N ASN A 33 -14.38 -15.19 -8.35
CA ASN A 33 -14.13 -16.44 -7.61
C ASN A 33 -13.03 -16.29 -6.55
N PHE A 34 -12.58 -15.06 -6.30
CA PHE A 34 -11.67 -14.73 -5.22
C PHE A 34 -11.93 -13.33 -4.66
N TYR A 35 -11.45 -13.10 -3.45
CA TYR A 35 -11.40 -11.82 -2.78
C TYR A 35 -9.97 -11.52 -2.33
N ILE A 36 -9.53 -10.27 -2.43
CA ILE A 36 -8.23 -9.82 -1.91
C ILE A 36 -8.45 -8.63 -0.98
N ASP A 37 -8.21 -8.82 0.31
CA ASP A 37 -8.18 -7.74 1.28
C ASP A 37 -6.74 -7.36 1.67
N CYS A 38 -6.12 -6.51 0.85
CA CYS A 38 -4.74 -6.05 1.09
C CYS A 38 -4.53 -5.33 2.43
N LYS A 39 -5.61 -4.87 3.11
CA LYS A 39 -5.47 -4.23 4.43
C LYS A 39 -4.87 -5.21 5.45
N GLN A 40 -5.19 -6.51 5.32
CA GLN A 40 -4.65 -7.53 6.23
C GLN A 40 -3.13 -7.59 6.16
N THR A 41 -2.52 -7.51 4.98
CA THR A 41 -1.06 -7.42 4.83
C THR A 41 -0.55 -6.02 5.19
N ALA A 42 -1.18 -4.95 4.69
CA ALA A 42 -0.69 -3.59 4.84
C ALA A 42 -0.66 -3.08 6.29
N LEU A 43 -1.46 -3.68 7.18
CA LEU A 43 -1.49 -3.37 8.62
C LEU A 43 -0.58 -4.27 9.47
N THR A 44 0.20 -5.17 8.85
CA THR A 44 1.25 -5.92 9.57
C THR A 44 2.55 -5.13 9.60
N PRO A 45 3.41 -5.32 10.63
CA PRO A 45 4.72 -4.65 10.67
C PRO A 45 5.58 -4.93 9.44
N GLU A 46 5.65 -6.19 9.00
CA GLU A 46 6.44 -6.59 7.83
C GLU A 46 5.83 -6.06 6.53
N GLY A 47 4.50 -6.14 6.37
CA GLY A 47 3.83 -5.61 5.19
C GLY A 47 3.99 -4.10 5.06
N LEU A 48 3.86 -3.36 6.17
CA LEU A 48 4.07 -1.91 6.21
C LEU A 48 5.50 -1.55 5.81
N TYR A 49 6.51 -2.25 6.37
CA TYR A 49 7.91 -2.08 5.98
C TYR A 49 8.12 -2.31 4.47
N LEU A 50 7.64 -3.43 3.94
CA LEU A 50 7.84 -3.77 2.52
C LEU A 50 7.14 -2.78 1.58
N ILE A 51 5.88 -2.45 1.87
CA ILE A 51 5.11 -1.49 1.07
C ILE A 51 5.79 -0.13 1.04
N GLY A 52 6.23 0.38 2.20
CA GLY A 52 6.86 1.69 2.31
C GLY A 52 8.12 1.79 1.44
N ASN A 53 9.02 0.80 1.55
CA ASN A 53 10.26 0.77 0.78
C ASN A 53 10.02 0.59 -0.72
N ILE A 54 9.11 -0.32 -1.11
CA ILE A 54 8.79 -0.56 -2.53
C ILE A 54 8.17 0.70 -3.16
N PHE A 55 7.24 1.37 -2.48
CA PHE A 55 6.59 2.56 -3.01
C PHE A 55 7.56 3.73 -3.11
N LEU A 56 8.47 3.87 -2.15
CA LEU A 56 9.52 4.88 -2.20
C LEU A 56 10.48 4.67 -3.37
N ASP A 57 10.87 3.43 -3.65
CA ASP A 57 11.67 3.08 -4.82
C ASP A 57 10.94 3.41 -6.15
N MET A 58 9.64 3.11 -6.21
CA MET A 58 8.79 3.50 -7.33
C MET A 58 8.73 5.02 -7.51
N ILE A 59 8.65 5.78 -6.42
CA ILE A 59 8.67 7.25 -6.44
C ILE A 59 10.00 7.78 -6.98
N LYS A 60 11.13 7.24 -6.51
CA LYS A 60 12.47 7.63 -7.00
C LYS A 60 12.60 7.40 -8.51
N SER A 61 11.96 6.35 -9.02
CA SER A 61 11.98 6.00 -10.44
C SER A 61 11.20 6.99 -11.33
N ILE A 62 10.37 7.88 -10.76
CA ILE A 62 9.68 8.94 -11.50
C ILE A 62 10.67 10.00 -12.01
N GLY A 63 11.80 10.20 -11.31
CA GLY A 63 12.82 11.19 -11.69
C GLY A 63 12.44 12.65 -11.41
N GLU A 64 11.29 12.90 -10.78
CA GLU A 64 10.82 14.23 -10.38
C GLU A 64 10.68 14.32 -8.87
N LYS A 65 10.72 15.56 -8.35
CA LYS A 65 10.51 15.81 -6.92
C LYS A 65 9.03 15.56 -6.59
N VAL A 66 8.78 14.68 -5.62
CA VAL A 66 7.45 14.43 -5.06
C VAL A 66 7.29 15.16 -3.73
N ASP A 67 6.34 16.08 -3.64
CA ASP A 67 6.08 16.89 -2.44
C ASP A 67 5.13 16.22 -1.43
N GLY A 68 4.46 15.12 -1.81
CA GLY A 68 3.57 14.39 -0.91
C GLY A 68 2.97 13.13 -1.52
N VAL A 69 2.53 12.21 -0.67
CA VAL A 69 1.84 10.97 -1.08
C VAL A 69 0.43 10.94 -0.51
N ALA A 70 -0.57 10.84 -1.38
CA ALA A 70 -1.99 10.93 -0.99
C ALA A 70 -2.75 9.62 -1.20
N GLY A 71 -3.58 9.24 -0.24
CA GLY A 71 -4.29 7.95 -0.23
C GLY A 71 -5.74 8.10 0.19
N VAL A 72 -6.65 7.40 -0.50
CA VAL A 72 -8.08 7.40 -0.16
C VAL A 72 -8.35 6.47 1.01
N THR A 73 -8.97 7.00 2.06
CA THR A 73 -9.34 6.22 3.25
C THR A 73 -10.38 5.12 2.92
N LEU A 74 -10.39 3.96 3.59
CA LEU A 74 -9.45 3.50 4.63
C LEU A 74 -8.25 2.73 4.07
N GLY A 75 -8.34 2.25 2.82
CA GLY A 75 -7.32 1.37 2.25
C GLY A 75 -6.00 2.07 1.90
N GLY A 76 -6.03 3.36 1.57
CA GLY A 76 -4.85 4.14 1.24
C GLY A 76 -4.03 4.58 2.44
N ASP A 77 -4.65 4.72 3.61
CA ASP A 77 -4.04 5.22 4.84
C ASP A 77 -2.76 4.45 5.24
N PRO A 78 -2.76 3.09 5.33
CA PRO A 78 -1.53 2.36 5.64
C PRO A 78 -0.46 2.51 4.55
N LEU A 79 -0.83 2.71 3.28
CA LEU A 79 0.12 2.85 2.18
C LEU A 79 0.87 4.17 2.26
N VAL A 80 0.14 5.29 2.41
CA VAL A 80 0.77 6.61 2.49
C VAL A 80 1.60 6.79 3.76
N CYS A 81 1.13 6.26 4.89
CA CYS A 81 1.89 6.27 6.13
C CYS A 81 3.18 5.46 6.01
N ALA A 82 3.13 4.27 5.40
CA ALA A 82 4.30 3.43 5.16
C ALA A 82 5.35 4.14 4.28
N THR A 83 4.91 4.72 3.16
CA THR A 83 5.79 5.42 2.23
C THR A 83 6.39 6.67 2.85
N SER A 84 5.60 7.45 3.58
CA SER A 84 6.09 8.64 4.29
C SER A 84 7.14 8.27 5.34
N TYR A 85 6.89 7.23 6.14
CA TYR A 85 7.88 6.70 7.08
C TYR A 85 9.17 6.27 6.38
N ALA A 86 9.08 5.45 5.32
CA ALA A 86 10.24 4.99 4.58
C ALA A 86 11.05 6.17 4.00
N SER A 87 10.37 7.21 3.51
CA SER A 87 11.02 8.39 2.93
C SER A 87 11.82 9.20 3.95
N TYR A 88 11.36 9.24 5.21
CA TYR A 88 12.12 9.85 6.30
C TYR A 88 13.38 9.05 6.61
N MET A 89 13.27 7.71 6.63
CA MET A 89 14.41 6.82 6.89
C MET A 89 15.51 6.92 5.82
N GLU A 90 15.18 7.33 4.59
CA GLU A 90 16.14 7.58 3.51
C GLU A 90 16.52 9.07 3.33
N GLY A 91 16.01 9.97 4.18
CA GLY A 91 16.40 11.38 4.21
C GLY A 91 15.68 12.31 3.24
N SER A 92 14.65 11.87 2.50
CA SER A 92 13.85 12.75 1.63
C SER A 92 12.66 13.38 2.36
N GLY A 93 12.01 12.66 3.27
CA GLY A 93 10.96 13.19 4.14
C GLY A 93 9.68 13.62 3.41
N ILE A 94 9.10 12.74 2.59
CA ILE A 94 7.86 12.99 1.85
C ILE A 94 6.65 12.86 2.80
N PRO A 95 5.82 13.90 2.98
CA PRO A 95 4.66 13.86 3.87
C PRO A 95 3.51 12.99 3.31
N ALA A 96 2.77 12.33 4.20
CA ALA A 96 1.54 11.62 3.89
C ALA A 96 0.31 12.54 3.93
N LEU A 97 -0.64 12.33 3.01
CA LEU A 97 -1.94 12.98 2.97
C LEU A 97 -3.06 11.93 2.92
N ILE A 98 -4.09 12.12 3.74
CA ILE A 98 -5.27 11.25 3.77
C ILE A 98 -6.44 11.94 3.09
N ILE A 99 -6.97 11.32 2.04
CA ILE A 99 -8.14 11.77 1.31
C ILE A 99 -9.37 11.08 1.90
N ARG A 100 -10.31 11.88 2.42
CA ARG A 100 -11.57 11.39 2.97
C ARG A 100 -12.65 11.42 1.89
N LYS A 101 -13.54 10.42 1.89
CA LYS A 101 -14.67 10.34 0.94
C LYS A 101 -15.78 11.35 1.26
N GLU A 102 -15.96 11.68 2.52
CA GLU A 102 -16.96 12.64 2.97
C GLU A 102 -16.30 13.87 3.58
N LEU A 103 -16.88 15.03 3.31
CA LEU A 103 -16.45 16.29 3.91
C LEU A 103 -16.65 16.21 5.43
N LYS A 104 -15.71 16.81 6.17
CA LYS A 104 -15.94 17.14 7.58
C LYS A 104 -16.96 18.28 7.58
N GLY A 105 -18.04 18.12 8.35
CA GLY A 105 -18.96 19.20 8.66
C GLY A 105 -18.29 20.32 9.44
#